data_AF-A0A2A5XT34-F1
#
_entry.id   AF-A0A2A5XT34-F1
#
_cell.length_a   1.000
_cell.length_b   1.000
_cell.length_c   1.000
_cell.angle_alpha   90.00
_cell.angle_beta   90.00
_cell.angle_gamma   90.00
#
_symmetry.space_group_name_H-M   'P 1'
#
loop_
_entity.id
_entity.type
_entity.pdbx_description
1 polymer ?
#
loop_
_entity_poly.entity_id
_entity_poly.type
_entity_poly.pdbx_seq_one_letter_code
_entity_poly.pdbx_strand_id
1 'polypeptide(L)'
;MKLLKTILLTILATSFSYSQDLIDLSNAFKADFNVDSVTLGVDSNVVNCSGAAIGYENGDYSAVYLTYHFTNQLDTDDSGEFTGLVWGQQGENFLRGTLQGVWRRNGQIFELMTLDNINDGNIIFAVGKLNMATRTLKFDAGVVN
;
A
#
# COMPACT_ATOMS: atom_id res chain seq x y z
N MET A 1 -24.72 8.28 44.90
CA MET A 1 -25.34 7.96 43.58
C MET A 1 -25.09 9.02 42.51
N LYS A 2 -25.31 10.33 42.76
CA LYS A 2 -25.06 11.39 41.76
C LYS A 2 -23.59 11.42 41.29
N LEU A 3 -22.64 11.41 42.23
CA LEU A 3 -21.20 11.42 41.93
C LEU A 3 -20.76 10.23 41.06
N LEU A 4 -21.26 9.02 41.36
CA LEU A 4 -20.96 7.81 40.57
C LEU A 4 -21.54 7.89 39.15
N LYS A 5 -22.75 8.45 38.99
CA LYS A 5 -23.35 8.70 37.67
C LYS A 5 -22.58 9.75 36.88
N THR A 6 -22.10 10.80 37.54
CA THR A 6 -21.27 11.83 36.90
C THR A 6 -19.94 11.27 36.42
N ILE A 7 -19.27 10.46 37.26
CA ILE A 7 -18.01 9.78 36.90
C ILE A 7 -18.21 8.82 35.71
N LEU A 8 -19.29 8.03 35.73
CA LEU A 8 -19.60 7.09 34.65
C LEU A 8 -19.90 7.82 33.33
N LEU A 9 -20.56 8.98 33.40
CA LEU A 9 -20.85 9.80 32.23
C LEU A 9 -19.59 10.44 31.62
N THR A 10 -18.62 10.87 32.46
CA THR A 10 -17.34 11.38 31.95
C THR A 10 -16.47 10.30 31.31
N ILE A 11 -16.44 9.09 31.86
CA ILE A 11 -15.70 7.96 31.27
C ILE A 11 -16.28 7.58 29.90
N LEU A 12 -17.61 7.58 29.78
CA LEU A 12 -18.29 7.27 28.52
C LEU A 12 -18.03 8.35 27.45
N ALA A 13 -18.02 9.63 27.84
CA ALA A 13 -17.73 10.73 26.92
C ALA A 13 -16.28 10.74 26.40
N THR A 14 -15.30 10.31 27.21
CA THR A 14 -13.89 10.25 26.78
C THR A 14 -13.56 9.08 25.85
N SER A 15 -14.44 8.09 25.74
CA SER A 15 -14.21 6.91 24.88
C SER A 15 -14.44 7.16 23.39
N PHE A 16 -14.99 8.32 23.01
CA PHE A 16 -15.32 8.66 21.62
C PHE A 16 -14.27 9.50 20.89
N SER A 17 -13.14 9.86 21.52
CA SER A 17 -12.25 10.92 21.01
C SER A 17 -11.00 10.46 20.25
N TYR A 18 -10.83 9.16 19.97
CA TYR A 18 -9.65 8.67 19.24
C TYR A 18 -10.00 7.61 18.19
N SER A 19 -10.77 7.99 17.18
CA SER A 19 -10.67 7.35 15.87
C SER A 19 -9.71 8.20 15.06
N GLN A 20 -8.40 8.01 15.24
CA GLN A 20 -7.44 8.57 14.29
C GLN A 20 -7.52 7.68 13.05
N ASP A 21 -7.77 8.28 11.89
CA ASP A 21 -7.53 7.59 10.62
C ASP A 21 -6.08 7.10 10.66
N LEU A 22 -5.87 5.82 10.34
CA LEU A 22 -4.54 5.22 10.40
C LEU A 22 -3.55 6.08 9.59
N ILE A 23 -4.00 6.62 8.45
CA ILE A 23 -3.24 7.40 7.47
C ILE A 23 -4.16 8.37 6.73
N ASP A 24 -3.79 9.65 6.69
CA ASP A 24 -4.46 10.66 5.88
C ASP A 24 -3.95 10.60 4.43
N LEU A 25 -4.69 9.89 3.57
CA LEU A 25 -4.41 9.83 2.12
C LEU A 25 -4.92 11.06 1.34
N SER A 26 -5.44 12.10 2.00
CA SER A 26 -5.89 13.32 1.30
C SER A 26 -4.74 14.05 0.59
N ASN A 27 -3.52 13.93 1.12
CA ASN A 27 -2.28 14.45 0.52
C ASN A 27 -1.39 13.34 -0.06
N ALA A 28 -1.98 12.20 -0.42
CA ALA A 28 -1.24 11.08 -0.97
C ALA A 28 -0.51 11.44 -2.28
N PHE A 29 0.74 11.01 -2.39
CA PHE A 29 1.46 11.05 -3.66
C PHE A 29 0.96 9.95 -4.59
N LYS A 30 1.10 10.17 -5.90
CA LYS A 30 0.56 9.27 -6.92
C LYS A 30 1.68 8.42 -7.49
N ALA A 31 1.46 7.11 -7.53
CA ALA A 31 2.37 6.19 -8.19
C ALA A 31 1.63 5.46 -9.31
N ASP A 32 2.06 5.69 -10.54
CA ASP A 32 1.44 5.21 -11.76
C ASP A 32 2.39 4.23 -12.46
N PHE A 33 1.97 2.97 -12.53
CA PHE A 33 2.76 1.88 -13.08
C PHE A 33 2.00 1.12 -14.17
N ASN A 34 2.77 0.51 -15.07
CA ASN A 34 2.30 -0.48 -16.03
C ASN A 34 2.78 -1.87 -15.60
N VAL A 35 2.00 -2.89 -15.92
CA VAL A 35 2.38 -4.30 -15.76
C VAL A 35 3.22 -4.71 -16.98
N ASP A 36 4.47 -5.05 -16.73
CA ASP A 36 5.44 -5.42 -17.77
C ASP A 36 5.39 -6.92 -18.08
N SER A 37 5.26 -7.75 -17.04
CA SER A 37 5.18 -9.20 -17.18
C SER A 37 4.47 -9.86 -16.01
N VAL A 38 3.92 -11.05 -16.29
CA VAL A 38 3.31 -11.94 -15.29
C VAL A 38 3.86 -13.34 -15.51
N THR A 39 4.35 -13.96 -14.44
CA THR A 39 4.74 -15.37 -14.41
C THR A 39 3.80 -16.11 -13.48
N LEU A 40 3.12 -17.14 -13.99
CA LEU A 40 2.25 -17.99 -13.20
C LEU A 40 3.05 -19.14 -12.61
N GLY A 41 2.97 -19.31 -11.30
CA GLY A 41 3.63 -20.41 -10.58
C GLY A 41 2.61 -21.24 -9.79
N VAL A 42 3.06 -22.41 -9.32
CA VAL A 42 2.23 -23.30 -8.49
C VAL A 42 1.98 -22.69 -7.12
N ASP A 43 3.03 -22.14 -6.50
CA ASP A 43 2.96 -21.59 -5.13
C ASP A 43 2.80 -20.06 -5.10
N SER A 44 3.28 -19.38 -6.14
CA SER A 44 3.26 -17.92 -6.21
C SER A 44 3.26 -17.43 -7.65
N ASN A 45 2.56 -16.32 -7.88
CA ASN A 45 2.59 -15.59 -9.13
C ASN A 45 3.50 -14.38 -9.02
N VAL A 46 4.37 -14.17 -10.01
CA VAL A 46 5.28 -13.03 -10.06
C VAL A 46 4.74 -11.99 -11.02
N VAL A 47 4.62 -10.74 -10.58
CA VAL A 47 4.19 -9.61 -11.42
C VAL A 47 5.27 -8.53 -11.37
N ASN A 48 5.79 -8.16 -12.53
CA ASN A 48 6.74 -7.06 -12.64
C ASN A 48 6.04 -5.84 -13.20
N CYS A 49 6.32 -4.68 -12.60
CA CYS A 49 5.75 -3.41 -13.00
C CYS A 49 6.84 -2.34 -13.12
N SER A 50 6.59 -1.33 -13.93
CA SER A 50 7.44 -0.14 -14.02
C SER A 50 6.63 1.12 -14.29
N GLY A 51 7.20 2.26 -13.92
CA GLY A 51 6.56 3.56 -14.09
C GLY A 51 7.16 4.64 -13.20
N ALA A 52 6.32 5.51 -12.66
CA ALA A 52 6.76 6.69 -11.92
C ALA A 52 5.98 6.88 -10.60
N ALA A 53 6.65 7.46 -9.61
CA ALA A 53 6.08 7.93 -8.36
C ALA A 53 6.36 9.42 -8.21
N ILE A 54 5.30 10.24 -8.21
CA ILE A 54 5.37 11.70 -8.27
C ILE A 54 4.67 12.29 -7.03
N GLY A 55 5.32 13.23 -6.38
CA GLY A 55 4.88 13.88 -5.14
C GLY A 55 5.45 13.27 -3.86
N TYR A 56 6.41 12.35 -3.97
CA TYR A 56 7.07 11.78 -2.80
C TYR A 56 8.00 12.83 -2.15
N GLU A 57 8.00 12.92 -0.83
CA GLU A 57 8.69 14.00 -0.08
C GLU A 57 10.20 14.05 -0.35
N ASN A 58 10.82 12.89 -0.60
CA ASN A 58 12.24 12.77 -0.89
C ASN A 58 12.55 12.81 -2.39
N GLY A 59 11.59 13.23 -3.21
CA GLY A 59 11.75 13.55 -4.62
C GLY A 59 10.86 12.73 -5.56
N ASP A 60 10.62 13.27 -6.74
CA ASP A 60 9.93 12.60 -7.84
C ASP A 60 10.83 11.55 -8.51
N TYR A 61 10.34 10.31 -8.58
CA TYR A 61 11.03 9.19 -9.22
C TYR A 61 10.33 8.85 -10.53
N SER A 62 10.95 9.20 -11.67
CA SER A 62 10.40 8.93 -13.00
C SER A 62 10.69 7.52 -13.51
N ALA A 63 11.62 6.81 -12.87
CA ALA A 63 11.97 5.43 -13.18
C ALA A 63 11.91 4.59 -11.90
N VAL A 64 10.82 3.85 -11.75
CA VAL A 64 10.57 2.93 -10.64
C VAL A 64 10.23 1.57 -11.22
N TYR A 65 10.77 0.52 -10.60
CA TYR A 65 10.56 -0.88 -10.93
C TYR A 65 10.10 -1.63 -9.69
N LEU A 66 9.09 -2.48 -9.86
CA LEU A 66 8.50 -3.27 -8.81
C LEU A 66 8.43 -4.73 -9.23
N THR A 67 8.71 -5.61 -8.29
CA THR A 67 8.46 -7.05 -8.43
C THR A 67 7.59 -7.49 -7.27
N TYR A 68 6.44 -8.07 -7.59
CA TYR A 68 5.50 -8.65 -6.63
C TYR A 68 5.52 -10.16 -6.71
N HIS A 69 5.42 -10.80 -5.56
CA HIS A 69 5.17 -12.22 -5.37
C HIS A 69 3.83 -12.37 -4.68
N PHE A 70 2.79 -12.68 -5.46
CA PHE A 70 1.45 -12.92 -4.95
C PHE A 70 1.31 -14.37 -4.47
N THR A 71 0.67 -14.54 -3.32
CA THR A 71 0.32 -15.83 -2.71
C THR A 71 -1.14 -15.82 -2.26
N ASN A 72 -1.64 -16.99 -1.86
CA ASN A 72 -2.96 -17.15 -1.24
C ASN A 72 -2.86 -18.25 -0.18
N GLN A 73 -2.19 -17.95 0.93
CA GLN A 73 -1.85 -18.98 1.93
C GLN A 73 -3.06 -19.55 2.66
N LEU A 74 -4.16 -18.81 2.65
CA LEU A 74 -5.42 -19.18 3.30
C LEU A 74 -6.45 -19.75 2.32
N ASP A 75 -6.07 -20.01 1.06
CA ASP A 75 -6.93 -20.56 0.01
C ASP A 75 -8.26 -19.80 -0.13
N THR A 76 -8.22 -18.47 -0.07
CA THR A 76 -9.41 -17.62 -0.20
C THR A 76 -9.76 -17.37 -1.67
N ASP A 77 -11.05 -17.27 -2.00
CA ASP A 77 -11.48 -17.15 -3.41
C ASP A 77 -11.08 -15.82 -4.07
N ASP A 78 -11.20 -14.72 -3.34
CA ASP A 78 -11.10 -13.36 -3.87
C ASP A 78 -10.13 -12.48 -3.05
N SER A 79 -9.19 -13.09 -2.33
CA SER A 79 -8.16 -12.36 -1.60
C SER A 79 -6.86 -13.16 -1.47
N GLY A 80 -5.84 -12.52 -0.91
CA GLY A 80 -4.60 -13.18 -0.55
C GLY A 80 -3.55 -12.16 -0.13
N GLU A 81 -2.31 -12.60 -0.13
CA GLU A 81 -1.17 -11.84 0.35
C GLU A 81 -0.16 -11.61 -0.78
N PHE A 82 0.75 -10.65 -0.57
CA PHE A 82 1.92 -10.51 -1.41
C PHE A 82 3.12 -9.98 -0.63
N THR A 83 4.29 -10.31 -1.16
CA THR A 83 5.53 -9.58 -0.85
C THR A 83 6.06 -8.95 -2.13
N GLY A 84 6.97 -7.99 -2.00
CA GLY A 84 7.58 -7.39 -3.17
C GLY A 84 8.83 -6.59 -2.86
N LEU A 85 9.43 -6.11 -3.93
CA LEU A 85 10.58 -5.22 -3.92
C LEU A 85 10.27 -4.01 -4.79
N VAL A 86 10.77 -2.85 -4.37
CA VAL A 86 10.78 -1.64 -5.18
C VAL A 86 12.21 -1.14 -5.33
N TRP A 87 12.53 -0.66 -6.52
CA TRP A 87 13.73 0.10 -6.79
C TRP A 87 13.36 1.33 -7.63
N GLY A 88 13.90 2.48 -7.31
CA GLY A 88 13.70 3.70 -8.07
C GLY A 88 14.98 4.52 -8.19
N GLN A 89 15.07 5.33 -9.25
CA GLN A 89 16.18 6.25 -9.45
C GLN A 89 15.71 7.67 -9.75
N GLN A 90 16.34 8.63 -9.08
CA GLN A 90 16.25 10.05 -9.35
C GLN A 90 17.67 10.63 -9.39
N GLY A 91 18.27 10.74 -10.57
CA GLY A 91 19.67 11.14 -10.69
C GLY A 91 20.60 10.17 -9.94
N GLU A 92 21.35 10.68 -8.96
CA GLU A 92 22.23 9.89 -8.09
C GLU A 92 21.52 9.35 -6.83
N ASN A 93 20.24 9.69 -6.63
CA ASN A 93 19.43 9.18 -5.53
C ASN A 93 18.78 7.86 -5.93
N PHE A 94 18.94 6.84 -5.09
CA PHE A 94 18.38 5.51 -5.31
C PHE A 94 17.43 5.15 -4.17
N LEU A 95 16.17 4.88 -4.54
CA LEU A 95 15.16 4.36 -3.65
C LEU A 95 15.15 2.83 -3.72
N ARG A 96 15.10 2.16 -2.58
CA ARG A 96 14.98 0.70 -2.47
C ARG A 96 14.05 0.38 -1.32
N GLY A 97 13.21 -0.63 -1.48
CA GLY A 97 12.31 -1.02 -0.40
C GLY A 97 11.75 -2.41 -0.55
N THR A 98 11.17 -2.89 0.54
CA THR A 98 10.40 -4.14 0.59
C THR A 98 8.92 -3.80 0.77
N LEU A 99 8.07 -4.47 0.02
CA LEU A 99 6.62 -4.29 0.01
C LEU A 99 5.97 -5.51 0.67
N GLN A 100 5.02 -5.30 1.58
CA GLN A 100 4.32 -6.38 2.26
C GLN A 100 2.85 -6.01 2.42
N GLY A 101 1.96 -6.83 1.86
CA GLY A 101 0.56 -6.44 1.76
C GLY A 101 -0.40 -7.57 1.48
N VAL A 102 -1.65 -7.16 1.31
CA VAL A 102 -2.78 -8.02 0.97
C VAL A 102 -3.48 -7.48 -0.26
N TRP A 103 -4.15 -8.35 -0.98
CA TRP A 103 -5.01 -8.00 -2.09
C TRP A 103 -6.41 -8.55 -1.90
N ARG A 104 -7.40 -7.87 -2.48
CA ARG A 104 -8.77 -8.37 -2.63
C ARG A 104 -9.28 -8.07 -4.03
N ARG A 105 -10.12 -8.94 -4.56
CA ARG A 105 -10.76 -8.75 -5.85
C ARG A 105 -12.06 -7.96 -5.69
N ASN A 106 -12.24 -6.97 -6.55
CA ASN A 106 -13.45 -6.19 -6.70
C ASN A 106 -13.82 -6.14 -8.21
N GLY A 107 -14.58 -7.14 -8.65
CA GLY A 107 -14.90 -7.35 -10.06
C GLY A 107 -13.66 -7.61 -10.92
N GLN A 108 -13.30 -6.64 -11.76
CA GLN A 108 -12.12 -6.69 -12.63
C GLN A 108 -10.86 -6.07 -12.01
N ILE A 109 -10.98 -5.40 -10.87
CA ILE A 109 -9.88 -4.72 -10.19
C ILE A 109 -9.42 -5.57 -9.02
N PHE A 110 -8.11 -5.67 -8.84
CA PHE A 110 -7.51 -6.16 -7.61
C PHE A 110 -7.08 -4.94 -6.78
N GLU A 111 -7.69 -4.76 -5.62
CA GLU A 111 -7.35 -3.72 -4.67
C GLU A 111 -6.21 -4.24 -3.79
N LEU A 112 -5.11 -3.50 -3.76
CA LEU A 112 -3.92 -3.83 -2.96
C LEU A 112 -3.87 -2.88 -1.76
N MET A 113 -3.40 -3.38 -0.63
CA MET A 113 -3.07 -2.59 0.55
C MET A 113 -1.72 -3.07 1.07
N THR A 114 -0.76 -2.15 1.22
CA THR A 114 0.62 -2.50 1.55
C THR A 114 1.24 -1.54 2.55
N LEU A 115 2.16 -2.08 3.35
CA LEU A 115 3.13 -1.32 4.14
C LEU A 115 4.51 -1.60 3.57
N ASP A 116 5.19 -0.53 3.18
CA ASP A 116 6.42 -0.56 2.43
C ASP A 116 7.54 0.07 3.26
N ASN A 117 8.63 -0.66 3.44
CA ASN A 117 9.80 -0.17 4.17
C ASN A 117 10.86 0.32 3.19
N ILE A 118 11.19 1.61 3.25
CA ILE A 118 12.08 2.28 2.29
C ILE A 118 13.45 2.59 2.93
N ASN A 119 14.50 2.54 2.12
CA ASN A 119 15.89 2.74 2.56
C ASN A 119 16.23 4.15 3.08
N ASP A 120 15.34 5.12 2.92
CA ASP A 120 15.47 6.45 3.50
C ASP A 120 14.90 6.57 4.93
N GLY A 121 14.40 5.45 5.47
CA GLY A 121 13.84 5.36 6.82
C GLY A 121 12.32 5.53 6.88
N ASN A 122 11.68 5.85 5.76
CA ASN A 122 10.24 6.01 5.71
C ASN A 122 9.52 4.67 5.61
N ILE A 123 8.37 4.59 6.29
CA ILE A 123 7.36 3.57 6.04
C ILE A 123 6.27 4.22 5.21
N ILE A 124 5.94 3.61 4.08
CA ILE A 124 4.88 4.06 3.20
C ILE A 124 3.70 3.10 3.35
N PHE A 125 2.50 3.65 3.43
CA PHE A 125 1.29 2.88 3.17
C PHE A 125 0.73 3.26 1.82
N ALA A 126 0.31 2.27 1.07
CA ALA A 126 -0.27 2.50 -0.24
C ALA A 126 -1.53 1.65 -0.44
N VAL A 127 -2.53 2.26 -1.08
CA VAL A 127 -3.72 1.59 -1.58
C VAL A 127 -3.66 1.57 -3.10
N GLY A 128 -3.58 0.38 -3.66
CA GLY A 128 -3.36 0.13 -5.07
C GLY A 128 -4.59 -0.38 -5.79
N LYS A 129 -4.68 -0.08 -7.08
CA LYS A 129 -5.66 -0.66 -8.00
C LYS A 129 -4.91 -1.28 -9.17
N LEU A 130 -4.85 -2.60 -9.16
CA LEU A 130 -4.29 -3.42 -10.22
C LEU A 130 -5.40 -3.86 -11.19
N ASN A 131 -5.24 -3.55 -12.46
CA ASN A 131 -6.13 -4.00 -13.53
C ASN A 131 -5.30 -4.75 -14.58
N MET A 132 -5.43 -6.06 -14.60
CA MET A 132 -4.69 -6.93 -15.54
C MET A 132 -5.16 -6.76 -16.99
N ALA A 133 -6.42 -6.37 -17.22
CA ALA A 133 -6.95 -6.18 -18.57
C ALA A 133 -6.36 -4.92 -19.24
N THR A 134 -6.20 -3.83 -18.48
CA THR A 134 -5.54 -2.60 -18.96
C THR A 134 -4.04 -2.57 -18.68
N ARG A 135 -3.51 -3.57 -17.96
CA ARG A 135 -2.10 -3.67 -17.54
C ARG A 135 -1.62 -2.46 -16.76
N THR A 136 -2.46 -1.94 -15.86
CA THR A 136 -2.15 -0.76 -15.05
C THR A 136 -2.18 -1.11 -13.57
N LEU A 137 -1.25 -0.52 -12.82
CA LEU A 137 -1.20 -0.54 -11.37
C LEU A 137 -1.03 0.89 -10.87
N LYS A 138 -2.04 1.39 -10.15
CA LYS A 138 -2.06 2.78 -9.67
C LYS A 138 -2.19 2.80 -8.16
N PHE A 139 -1.39 3.61 -7.48
CA PHE A 139 -1.44 3.77 -6.04
C PHE A 139 -1.71 5.21 -5.63
N ASP A 140 -2.47 5.31 -4.54
CA ASP A 140 -2.45 6.43 -3.62
C ASP A 140 -1.59 6.03 -2.42
N ALA A 141 -0.50 6.77 -2.19
CA ALA A 141 0.49 6.41 -1.18
C ALA A 141 0.85 7.59 -0.26
N GLY A 142 1.17 7.30 0.99
CA GLY A 142 1.55 8.30 1.98
C GLY A 142 2.57 7.74 2.98
N VAL A 143 3.42 8.62 3.50
CA VAL A 143 4.34 8.28 4.60
C VAL A 143 3.55 8.14 5.90
N VAL A 144 3.84 7.08 6.65
CA VAL A 144 3.27 6.85 7.98
C VAL A 144 4.01 7.71 9.00
N ASN A 145 3.29 8.56 9.73
CA ASN A 145 3.82 9.46 10.76
C ASN A 145 3.47 8.99 12.18
#